data_AF-A0A7G9GYV3-F1
#
_entry.id   AF-A0A7G9GYV3-F1
#
_cell.length_a   1.000
_cell.length_b   1.000
_cell.length_c   1.000
_cell.angle_alpha   90.00
_cell.angle_beta   90.00
_cell.angle_gamma   90.00
#
_symmetry.space_group_name_H-M   'P 1'
#
loop_
_entity.id
_entity.type
_entity.pdbx_description
1 polymer ?
#
loop_
_entity_poly.entity_id
_entity_poly.type
_entity_poly.pdbx_seq_one_letter_code
_entity_poly.pdbx_strand_id
1 'polypeptide(L)'
;MRNKIYLGLVHYPVYNKRHDVVCTSVTNFDIHDISRSCRTYDVKGYRLIVPVDAQKMLTDRIINYWQEGTGGNYNKDREDAFSITKVVDSVEDTISEIEKTEGQKPVIITTSARIFPNTASYKKVSEMMFNDDKPYLLLFGTGWGLTDEIMDMSDYILEPIRGNTKYNHLSVRAAVAIILDRLLGEN
;
A
#
# COMPACT_ATOMS: atom_id res chain seq x y z
N MET A 1 -4.18 -18.40 -6.72
CA MET A 1 -3.25 -17.70 -7.66
C MET A 1 -3.01 -16.31 -7.10
N ARG A 2 -1.75 -15.83 -7.08
CA ARG A 2 -1.37 -14.56 -6.41
C ARG A 2 -1.60 -13.30 -7.27
N ASN A 3 -2.72 -13.21 -7.99
CA ASN A 3 -2.95 -12.13 -8.97
C ASN A 3 -3.98 -11.08 -8.55
N LYS A 4 -4.55 -11.16 -7.34
CA LYS A 4 -5.56 -10.22 -6.81
C LYS A 4 -5.04 -9.45 -5.60
N ILE A 5 -3.82 -8.94 -5.71
CA ILE A 5 -3.14 -8.23 -4.62
C ILE A 5 -3.13 -6.74 -4.93
N TYR A 6 -3.59 -5.96 -3.98
CA TYR A 6 -3.66 -4.51 -4.05
C TYR A 6 -2.89 -3.90 -2.87
N LEU A 7 -2.39 -2.68 -3.08
CA LEU A 7 -1.65 -1.93 -2.07
C LEU A 7 -2.22 -0.52 -1.95
N GLY A 8 -2.48 -0.07 -0.73
CA GLY A 8 -2.88 1.30 -0.40
C GLY A 8 -1.82 1.99 0.44
N LEU A 9 -1.34 3.16 -0.01
CA LEU A 9 -0.56 4.09 0.81
C LEU A 9 -1.49 5.17 1.36
N VAL A 10 -1.70 5.12 2.68
CA VAL A 10 -2.68 5.95 3.37
C VAL A 10 -2.03 7.25 3.83
N HIS A 11 -2.48 8.37 3.25
CA HIS A 11 -2.15 9.72 3.70
C HIS A 11 -3.20 10.29 4.65
N TYR A 12 -4.43 9.76 4.62
CA TYR A 12 -5.49 10.04 5.57
C TYR A 12 -6.45 8.85 5.67
N PRO A 13 -6.94 8.50 6.87
CA PRO A 13 -6.55 9.05 8.16
C PRO A 13 -5.27 8.41 8.70
N VAL A 14 -4.32 9.21 9.18
CA VAL A 14 -3.10 8.72 9.87
C VAL A 14 -2.80 9.56 11.11
N TYR A 15 -2.00 9.02 12.02
CA TYR A 15 -1.54 9.76 13.20
C TYR A 15 -0.35 10.65 12.91
N ASN A 16 -0.28 11.79 13.60
CA ASN A 16 0.95 12.57 13.76
C ASN A 16 1.69 12.20 15.07
N LYS A 17 2.82 12.87 15.36
CA LYS A 17 3.60 12.64 16.60
C LYS A 17 2.86 12.89 17.91
N ARG A 18 1.80 13.69 17.88
CA ARG A 18 0.94 14.02 19.01
C ARG A 18 -0.29 13.10 19.09
N HIS A 19 -0.38 12.12 18.20
CA HIS A 19 -1.51 11.21 18.08
C HIS A 19 -2.82 11.91 17.63
N ASP A 20 -2.72 13.08 16.99
CA ASP A 20 -3.85 13.69 16.29
C ASP A 20 -4.05 12.99 14.94
N VAL A 21 -5.30 12.84 14.50
CA VAL A 21 -5.64 12.39 13.14
C VAL A 21 -5.34 13.52 12.16
N VAL A 22 -4.51 13.26 11.16
CA VAL A 22 -4.09 14.23 10.16
C VAL A 22 -4.07 13.65 8.75
N CYS A 23 -4.06 14.54 7.75
CA CYS A 23 -3.66 14.21 6.39
C CYS A 23 -2.18 14.55 6.19
N THR A 24 -1.36 13.61 5.75
CA THR A 24 0.03 13.86 5.37
C THR A 24 0.13 14.25 3.89
N SER A 25 1.25 14.87 3.52
CA SER A 25 1.55 15.16 2.11
C SER A 25 2.02 13.91 1.37
N VAL A 26 1.64 13.77 0.11
CA VAL A 26 2.20 12.77 -0.80
C VAL A 26 3.62 13.17 -1.15
N THR A 27 4.58 12.26 -0.96
CA THR A 27 5.95 12.50 -1.39
C THR A 27 6.16 11.92 -2.78
N ASN A 28 6.83 12.66 -3.66
CA ASN A 28 7.06 12.21 -5.04
C ASN A 28 7.81 10.86 -5.08
N PHE A 29 8.78 10.66 -4.18
CA PHE A 29 9.53 9.41 -4.12
C PHE A 29 8.68 8.21 -3.69
N ASP A 30 7.65 8.40 -2.85
CA ASP A 30 6.75 7.30 -2.49
C ASP A 30 5.90 6.84 -3.69
N ILE A 31 5.52 7.76 -4.59
CA ILE A 31 4.85 7.40 -5.84
C ILE A 31 5.79 6.51 -6.65
N HIS A 32 6.98 7.01 -6.98
CA HIS A 32 7.93 6.31 -7.84
C HIS A 32 8.40 4.95 -7.30
N ASP A 33 8.89 4.92 -6.06
CA ASP A 33 9.52 3.72 -5.51
C ASP A 33 8.47 2.62 -5.26
N ILE A 34 7.31 2.97 -4.71
CA ILE A 34 6.29 1.96 -4.39
C ILE A 34 5.60 1.47 -5.67
N SER A 35 5.37 2.32 -6.67
CA SER A 35 4.89 1.87 -7.99
C SER A 35 5.82 0.80 -8.57
N ARG A 36 7.14 1.00 -8.47
CA ARG A 36 8.13 0.02 -8.94
C ARG A 36 8.10 -1.26 -8.11
N SER A 37 8.11 -1.18 -6.79
CA SER A 37 8.00 -2.36 -5.93
C SER A 37 6.72 -3.15 -6.20
N CYS A 38 5.59 -2.47 -6.33
CA CYS A 38 4.31 -3.09 -6.69
C CYS A 38 4.43 -3.81 -8.04
N ARG A 39 4.99 -3.16 -9.05
CA ARG A 39 5.15 -3.75 -10.39
C ARG A 39 6.08 -4.96 -10.39
N THR A 40 7.17 -4.92 -9.61
CA THR A 40 8.12 -6.03 -9.47
C THR A 40 7.49 -7.30 -8.90
N TYR A 41 6.57 -7.16 -7.94
CA TYR A 41 5.89 -8.31 -7.30
C TYR A 41 4.49 -8.58 -7.87
N ASP A 42 4.21 -8.10 -9.08
CA ASP A 42 2.93 -8.27 -9.80
C ASP A 42 1.68 -7.88 -8.97
N VAL A 43 1.81 -6.82 -8.17
CA VAL A 43 0.67 -6.19 -7.49
C VAL A 43 -0.25 -5.58 -8.53
N LYS A 44 -1.52 -5.97 -8.50
CA LYS A 44 -2.54 -5.60 -9.50
C LYS A 44 -2.92 -4.11 -9.45
N GLY A 45 -2.83 -3.48 -8.29
CA GLY A 45 -3.16 -2.07 -8.13
C GLY A 45 -2.48 -1.41 -6.94
N TYR A 46 -1.91 -0.23 -7.18
CA TYR A 46 -1.39 0.66 -6.14
C TYR A 46 -2.29 1.90 -6.01
N ARG A 47 -2.76 2.21 -4.80
CA ARG A 47 -3.64 3.33 -4.49
C ARG A 47 -2.98 4.31 -3.53
N LEU A 48 -2.88 5.57 -3.94
CA LEU A 48 -2.51 6.70 -3.11
C LEU A 48 -3.79 7.29 -2.51
N ILE A 49 -4.00 7.09 -1.22
CA ILE A 49 -5.26 7.40 -0.54
C ILE A 49 -5.10 8.76 0.14
N VAL A 50 -5.64 9.80 -0.49
CA VAL A 50 -5.51 11.20 -0.05
C VAL A 50 -6.75 12.02 -0.45
N PRO A 51 -7.51 12.59 0.50
CA PRO A 51 -8.74 13.32 0.19
C PRO A 51 -8.51 14.78 -0.24
N VAL A 52 -7.29 15.30 -0.08
CA VAL A 52 -6.99 16.72 -0.31
C VAL A 52 -6.82 17.01 -1.80
N ASP A 53 -7.72 17.79 -2.39
CA ASP A 53 -7.75 18.11 -3.84
C ASP A 53 -6.42 18.59 -4.39
N ALA A 54 -5.74 19.50 -3.70
CA ALA A 54 -4.43 20.00 -4.14
C ALA A 54 -3.35 18.89 -4.21
N GLN A 55 -3.39 17.93 -3.28
CA GLN A 55 -2.48 16.78 -3.29
C GLN A 55 -2.87 15.79 -4.41
N LYS A 56 -4.17 15.56 -4.63
CA LYS A 56 -4.67 14.73 -5.73
C LYS A 56 -4.21 15.28 -7.08
N MET A 57 -4.49 16.56 -7.35
CA MET A 57 -4.09 17.24 -8.59
C MET A 57 -2.59 17.17 -8.86
N LEU A 58 -1.76 17.38 -7.83
CA LEU A 58 -0.31 17.30 -7.97
C LEU A 58 0.14 15.86 -8.29
N THR A 59 -0.44 14.89 -7.60
CA THR A 59 -0.11 13.47 -7.73
C THR A 59 -0.54 12.92 -9.08
N ASP A 60 -1.77 13.22 -9.52
CA ASP A 60 -2.28 12.84 -10.85
C ASP A 60 -1.45 13.47 -11.96
N ARG A 61 -1.02 14.72 -11.80
CA ARG A 61 -0.12 15.37 -12.77
C ARG A 61 1.21 14.62 -12.90
N ILE A 62 1.78 14.14 -11.80
CA ILE A 62 3.01 13.34 -11.82
C ILE A 62 2.75 12.00 -12.52
N ILE A 63 1.65 11.31 -12.18
CA ILE A 63 1.30 10.02 -12.77
C ILE A 63 1.09 10.14 -14.28
N ASN A 64 0.26 11.09 -14.71
CA ASN A 64 -0.09 11.29 -16.12
C ASN A 64 1.12 11.71 -16.96
N TYR A 65 2.09 12.43 -16.37
CA TYR A 65 3.34 12.77 -17.07
C TYR A 65 4.11 11.50 -17.51
N TRP A 66 4.08 10.44 -16.72
CA TRP A 66 4.75 9.17 -17.03
C TRP A 66 3.90 8.22 -17.88
N GLN A 67 2.57 8.23 -17.70
CA GLN A 67 1.66 7.35 -18.44
C GLN A 67 1.30 7.87 -19.85
N GLU A 68 0.97 9.15 -19.96
CA GLU A 68 0.41 9.75 -21.19
C GLU A 68 1.33 10.85 -21.76
N GLY A 69 2.18 11.42 -20.90
CA GLY A 69 3.08 12.51 -21.25
C GLY A 69 4.37 12.05 -21.95
N THR A 70 5.28 13.01 -22.13
CA THR A 70 6.58 12.75 -22.75
C THR A 70 7.50 11.86 -21.90
N GLY A 71 7.18 11.66 -20.61
CA GLY A 71 7.96 10.83 -19.70
C GLY A 71 8.01 9.36 -20.12
N GLY A 72 6.90 8.79 -20.58
CA GLY A 72 6.83 7.39 -21.01
C GLY A 72 7.62 7.11 -22.29
N ASN A 73 7.62 8.07 -23.22
CA ASN A 73 8.46 8.01 -24.43
C ASN A 73 9.97 8.04 -24.11
N TYR A 74 10.35 8.60 -22.96
CA TYR A 74 11.74 8.66 -22.50
C TYR A 74 12.14 7.43 -21.68
N ASN A 75 11.23 6.85 -20.90
CA ASN A 75 11.50 5.68 -20.06
C ASN A 75 10.27 4.77 -19.94
N LYS A 76 10.26 3.70 -20.74
CA LYS A 76 9.19 2.70 -20.78
C LYS A 76 9.02 1.91 -19.49
N ASP A 77 10.11 1.64 -18.75
CA ASP A 77 10.02 0.94 -17.47
C ASP A 77 9.27 1.77 -16.41
N ARG A 78 9.41 3.10 -16.44
CA ARG A 78 8.66 4.01 -15.56
C ARG A 78 7.18 4.11 -15.96
N GLU A 79 6.89 4.16 -17.25
CA GLU A 79 5.51 4.12 -17.77
C GLU A 79 4.79 2.87 -17.26
N ASP A 80 5.42 1.69 -17.40
CA ASP A 80 4.85 0.42 -16.96
C ASP A 80 4.67 0.36 -15.44
N ALA A 81 5.64 0.83 -14.64
CA ALA A 81 5.51 0.88 -13.19
C ALA A 81 4.30 1.73 -12.73
N PHE A 82 4.00 2.81 -13.45
CA PHE A 82 2.91 3.71 -13.11
C PHE A 82 1.54 3.18 -13.58
N SER A 83 1.46 2.25 -14.52
CA SER A 83 0.21 1.72 -15.10
C SER A 83 -0.82 1.23 -14.07
N ILE A 84 -0.35 0.75 -12.92
CA ILE A 84 -1.18 0.22 -11.82
C ILE A 84 -1.49 1.25 -10.73
N THR A 85 -0.94 2.47 -10.82
CA THR A 85 -0.97 3.50 -9.78
C THR A 85 -2.14 4.45 -10.00
N LYS A 86 -2.96 4.67 -8.96
CA LYS A 86 -4.08 5.64 -9.00
C LYS A 86 -4.21 6.39 -7.69
N VAL A 87 -4.77 7.59 -7.75
CA VAL A 87 -5.16 8.38 -6.57
C VAL A 87 -6.63 8.14 -6.27
N VAL A 88 -6.97 8.02 -4.98
CA VAL A 88 -8.33 7.79 -4.49
C VAL A 88 -8.57 8.59 -3.20
N ASP A 89 -9.84 8.87 -2.90
CA ASP A 89 -10.22 9.74 -1.79
C ASP A 89 -10.11 9.06 -0.42
N SER A 90 -10.45 7.77 -0.34
CA SER A 90 -10.55 7.04 0.93
C SER A 90 -10.16 5.55 0.85
N VAL A 91 -9.99 4.94 2.02
CA VAL A 91 -9.78 3.48 2.15
C VAL A 91 -11.05 2.74 1.72
N GLU A 92 -12.22 3.27 2.04
CA GLU A 92 -13.54 2.75 1.69
C GLU A 92 -13.76 2.74 0.17
N ASP A 93 -13.35 3.79 -0.53
CA ASP A 93 -13.41 3.85 -1.99
C ASP A 93 -12.49 2.79 -2.61
N THR A 94 -11.32 2.57 -2.03
CA THR A 94 -10.39 1.52 -2.47
C THR A 94 -11.01 0.13 -2.30
N ILE A 95 -11.62 -0.14 -1.15
CA ILE A 95 -12.30 -1.42 -0.87
C ILE A 95 -13.45 -1.62 -1.87
N SER A 96 -14.25 -0.57 -2.10
CA SER A 96 -15.38 -0.61 -3.02
C SER A 96 -14.95 -0.82 -4.48
N GLU A 97 -13.85 -0.19 -4.91
CA GLU A 97 -13.26 -0.40 -6.24
C GLU A 97 -12.84 -1.86 -6.42
N ILE A 98 -12.14 -2.43 -5.43
CA ILE A 98 -11.65 -3.80 -5.48
C ILE A 98 -12.83 -4.77 -5.48
N GLU A 99 -13.82 -4.57 -4.61
CA GLU A 99 -15.01 -5.42 -4.56
C GLU A 99 -15.78 -5.41 -5.88
N LYS A 100 -15.96 -4.24 -6.49
CA LYS A 100 -16.57 -4.12 -7.82
C LYS A 100 -15.75 -4.82 -8.91
N THR A 101 -14.42 -4.77 -8.81
CA THR A 101 -13.51 -5.35 -9.81
C THR A 101 -13.43 -6.87 -9.71
N GLU A 102 -13.41 -7.39 -8.49
CA GLU A 102 -13.10 -8.80 -8.20
C GLU A 102 -14.34 -9.61 -7.81
N GLY A 103 -15.49 -8.94 -7.64
CA GLY A 103 -16.76 -9.52 -7.21
C GLY A 103 -16.79 -9.96 -5.75
N GLN A 104 -15.78 -9.59 -4.96
CA GLN A 104 -15.58 -10.02 -3.57
C GLN A 104 -14.88 -8.92 -2.78
N LYS A 105 -15.34 -8.65 -1.54
CA LYS A 105 -14.64 -7.73 -0.64
C LYS A 105 -13.21 -8.23 -0.35
N PRO A 106 -12.18 -7.37 -0.43
CA PRO A 106 -10.81 -7.78 -0.12
C PRO A 106 -10.61 -8.12 1.35
N VAL A 107 -9.72 -9.07 1.61
CA VAL A 107 -9.10 -9.27 2.92
C VAL A 107 -8.16 -8.09 3.17
N ILE A 108 -8.44 -7.33 4.23
CA ILE A 108 -7.70 -6.13 4.60
C ILE A 108 -6.56 -6.52 5.53
N ILE A 109 -5.34 -6.17 5.13
CA ILE A 109 -4.13 -6.45 5.90
C ILE A 109 -3.44 -5.13 6.18
N THR A 110 -3.22 -4.83 7.46
CA THR A 110 -2.47 -3.64 7.87
C THR A 110 -1.09 -4.02 8.40
N THR A 111 -0.27 -3.02 8.66
CA THR A 111 1.10 -3.18 9.16
C THR A 111 1.29 -2.28 10.37
N SER A 112 2.05 -2.76 11.35
CA SER A 112 2.42 -1.93 12.49
C SER A 112 3.78 -2.32 13.04
N ALA A 113 4.46 -1.37 13.66
CA ALA A 113 5.64 -1.64 14.48
C ALA A 113 5.27 -2.31 15.82
N ARG A 114 3.98 -2.29 16.20
CA ARG A 114 3.42 -2.87 17.44
C ARG A 114 2.77 -4.22 17.14
N ILE A 115 2.60 -5.04 18.18
CA ILE A 115 1.91 -6.34 18.10
C ILE A 115 0.48 -6.16 18.64
N PHE A 116 -0.46 -6.84 17.99
CA PHE A 116 -1.88 -6.84 18.30
C PHE A 116 -2.42 -8.27 18.40
N PRO A 117 -3.61 -8.49 18.98
CA PRO A 117 -4.19 -9.84 19.10
C PRO A 117 -4.43 -10.56 17.77
N ASN A 118 -4.78 -9.83 16.71
CA ASN A 118 -4.98 -10.35 15.35
C ASN A 118 -3.70 -10.31 14.48
N THR A 119 -2.50 -10.24 15.10
CA THR A 119 -1.25 -10.29 14.36
C THR A 119 -1.03 -11.66 13.71
N ALA A 120 -0.68 -11.68 12.42
CA ALA A 120 -0.42 -12.86 11.61
C ALA A 120 1.01 -12.86 11.07
N SER A 121 1.62 -14.04 11.03
CA SER A 121 2.95 -14.22 10.45
C SER A 121 2.93 -14.09 8.92
N TYR A 122 4.05 -13.65 8.36
CA TYR A 122 4.24 -13.56 6.91
C TYR A 122 3.94 -14.87 6.20
N LYS A 123 4.40 -15.99 6.77
CA LYS A 123 4.16 -17.34 6.23
C LYS A 123 2.67 -17.65 6.12
N LYS A 124 1.90 -17.42 7.20
CA LYS A 124 0.45 -17.67 7.21
C LYS A 124 -0.25 -16.85 6.12
N VAL A 125 0.05 -15.56 6.04
CA VAL A 125 -0.59 -14.67 5.05
C VAL A 125 -0.20 -15.04 3.62
N SER A 126 1.08 -15.36 3.38
CA SER A 126 1.57 -15.80 2.07
C SER A 126 0.91 -17.11 1.62
N GLU A 127 0.72 -18.06 2.53
CA GLU A 127 0.00 -19.32 2.27
C GLU A 127 -1.48 -19.05 1.93
N MET A 128 -2.15 -18.15 2.65
CA MET A 128 -3.54 -17.76 2.34
C MET A 128 -3.65 -17.15 0.93
N MET A 129 -2.79 -16.18 0.61
CA MET A 129 -2.74 -15.54 -0.71
C MET A 129 -2.46 -16.52 -1.86
N PHE A 130 -1.75 -17.61 -1.59
CA PHE A 130 -1.46 -18.62 -2.59
C PHE A 130 -2.62 -19.61 -2.78
N ASN A 131 -3.23 -20.04 -1.68
CA ASN A 131 -4.16 -21.16 -1.62
C ASN A 131 -5.63 -20.79 -1.87
N ASP A 132 -6.03 -19.53 -1.65
CA ASP A 132 -7.38 -19.07 -1.99
C ASP A 132 -7.42 -18.13 -3.20
N ASP A 133 -8.63 -17.71 -3.56
CA ASP A 133 -8.91 -16.83 -4.71
C ASP A 133 -9.48 -15.47 -4.27
N LYS A 134 -9.26 -15.10 -3.00
CA LYS A 134 -9.74 -13.83 -2.45
C LYS A 134 -8.88 -12.67 -2.92
N PRO A 135 -9.45 -11.47 -3.09
CA PRO A 135 -8.65 -10.27 -3.22
C PRO A 135 -8.04 -9.87 -1.88
N TYR A 136 -6.85 -9.27 -1.91
CA TYR A 136 -6.12 -8.82 -0.74
C TYR A 136 -5.75 -7.34 -0.89
N LEU A 137 -5.94 -6.56 0.17
CA LEU A 137 -5.54 -5.15 0.24
C LEU A 137 -4.54 -4.96 1.37
N LEU A 138 -3.30 -4.66 1.01
CA LEU A 138 -2.24 -4.29 1.94
C LEU A 138 -2.28 -2.77 2.19
N LEU A 139 -2.50 -2.34 3.43
CA LEU A 139 -2.54 -0.93 3.82
C LEU A 139 -1.27 -0.53 4.58
N PHE A 140 -0.66 0.56 4.11
CA PHE A 140 0.54 1.15 4.67
C PHE A 140 0.26 2.59 5.12
N GLY A 141 0.54 2.87 6.38
CA GLY A 141 0.39 4.22 6.93
C GLY A 141 1.58 5.11 6.67
N THR A 142 1.31 6.41 6.52
CA THR A 142 2.32 7.48 6.54
C THR A 142 2.34 8.18 7.90
N GLY A 143 3.17 9.22 8.06
CA GLY A 143 3.26 9.97 9.32
C GLY A 143 3.77 9.09 10.47
N TRP A 144 2.96 8.94 11.52
CA TRP A 144 3.22 8.08 12.68
C TRP A 144 2.44 6.77 12.66
N GLY A 145 1.85 6.41 11.52
CA GLY A 145 1.12 5.16 11.31
C GLY A 145 -0.38 5.36 11.11
N LEU A 146 -1.05 4.27 10.77
CA LEU A 146 -2.50 4.21 10.57
C LEU A 146 -3.25 4.55 11.86
N THR A 147 -4.46 5.10 11.72
CA THR A 147 -5.34 5.33 12.86
C THR A 147 -5.92 4.02 13.41
N ASP A 148 -6.33 4.03 14.68
CA ASP A 148 -6.95 2.85 15.31
C ASP A 148 -8.19 2.39 14.54
N GLU A 149 -8.97 3.32 13.98
CA GLU A 149 -10.10 3.02 13.07
C GLU A 149 -9.70 2.15 11.88
N ILE A 150 -8.58 2.47 11.21
CA ILE A 150 -8.08 1.67 10.08
C ILE A 150 -7.44 0.37 10.58
N MET A 151 -6.86 0.35 11.78
CA MET A 151 -6.35 -0.88 12.37
C MET A 151 -7.49 -1.85 12.73
N ASP A 152 -8.60 -1.34 13.28
CA ASP A 152 -9.77 -2.12 13.71
C ASP A 152 -10.54 -2.71 12.52
N MET A 153 -10.50 -2.06 11.35
CA MET A 153 -11.13 -2.60 10.13
C MET A 153 -10.34 -3.77 9.51
N SER A 154 -9.11 -4.01 9.96
CA SER A 154 -8.23 -5.00 9.34
C SER A 154 -8.52 -6.43 9.79
N ASP A 155 -8.60 -7.34 8.83
CA ASP A 155 -8.76 -8.78 9.11
C ASP A 155 -7.49 -9.35 9.76
N TYR A 156 -6.32 -8.85 9.33
CA TYR A 156 -5.02 -9.25 9.86
C TYR A 156 -4.06 -8.07 9.97
N ILE A 157 -3.19 -8.14 10.98
CA ILE A 157 -2.05 -7.24 11.12
C ILE A 157 -0.77 -8.04 10.88
N LEU A 158 0.07 -7.65 9.93
CA LEU A 158 1.34 -8.37 9.73
C LEU A 158 2.28 -8.17 10.92
N GLU A 159 3.04 -9.22 11.24
CA GLU A 159 4.13 -9.12 12.20
C GLU A 159 5.08 -7.96 11.85
N PRO A 160 5.54 -7.18 12.84
CA PRO A 160 6.46 -6.09 12.58
C PRO A 160 7.76 -6.59 11.93
N ILE A 161 8.27 -5.84 10.95
CA ILE A 161 9.63 -6.07 10.44
C ILE A 161 10.63 -5.80 11.58
N ARG A 162 11.43 -6.80 11.92
CA ARG A 162 12.49 -6.70 12.93
C ARG A 162 13.81 -7.20 12.34
N GLY A 163 14.83 -6.34 12.35
CA GLY A 163 16.21 -6.82 12.48
C GLY A 163 16.47 -7.07 13.96
N ASN A 164 17.40 -7.97 14.32
CA ASN A 164 17.75 -8.28 15.71
C ASN A 164 18.42 -7.06 16.43
N THR A 165 17.65 -5.99 16.63
CA THR A 165 18.08 -4.66 17.06
C THR A 165 16.92 -3.96 17.77
N LYS A 166 17.23 -2.85 18.45
CA LYS A 166 16.25 -1.98 19.11
C LYS A 166 15.58 -0.98 18.15
N TYR A 167 16.14 -0.76 16.95
CA TYR A 167 15.60 0.19 15.97
C TYR A 167 14.77 -0.53 14.90
N ASN A 168 13.50 -0.14 14.74
CA ASN A 168 12.58 -0.74 13.76
C ASN A 168 11.73 0.30 12.99
N HIS A 169 12.17 1.57 12.94
CA HIS A 169 11.48 2.65 12.24
C HIS A 169 11.96 2.74 10.79
N LEU A 170 11.45 1.85 9.94
CA LEU A 170 11.70 1.88 8.50
C LEU A 170 10.94 3.03 7.83
N SER A 171 11.47 3.53 6.71
CA SER A 171 10.66 4.31 5.78
C SER A 171 9.56 3.42 5.20
N VAL A 172 8.43 4.02 4.82
CA VAL A 172 7.32 3.25 4.23
C VAL A 172 7.74 2.52 2.95
N ARG A 173 8.59 3.14 2.12
CA ARG A 173 9.16 2.51 0.91
C ARG A 173 9.94 1.23 1.22
N ALA A 174 10.82 1.28 2.23
CA ALA A 174 11.57 0.11 2.66
C ALA A 174 10.67 -0.96 3.28
N ALA A 175 9.69 -0.55 4.08
CA ALA A 175 8.71 -1.46 4.66
C ALA A 175 7.89 -2.19 3.58
N VAL A 176 7.39 -1.46 2.58
CA VAL A 176 6.66 -2.02 1.43
C VAL A 176 7.52 -3.05 0.70
N ALA A 177 8.76 -2.70 0.32
CA ALA A 177 9.63 -3.61 -0.41
C ALA A 177 9.89 -4.92 0.36
N ILE A 178 10.21 -4.82 1.66
CA ILE A 178 10.46 -5.99 2.52
C ILE A 178 9.19 -6.83 2.71
N ILE A 179 8.03 -6.19 2.91
CA ILE A 179 6.77 -6.91 3.11
C ILE A 179 6.34 -7.63 1.84
N LEU A 180 6.44 -6.98 0.67
CA LEU A 180 6.16 -7.64 -0.60
C LEU A 180 7.10 -8.83 -0.82
N ASP A 181 8.40 -8.67 -0.55
CA ASP A 181 9.36 -9.78 -0.67
C ASP A 181 9.03 -10.97 0.25
N ARG A 182 8.67 -10.69 1.51
CA ARG A 182 8.30 -11.73 2.47
C ARG A 182 6.99 -12.45 2.15
N LEU A 183 6.06 -11.78 1.46
CA LEU A 183 4.76 -12.35 1.10
C LEU A 183 4.79 -13.04 -0.26
N LEU A 184 5.50 -12.47 -1.23
CA LEU A 184 5.38 -12.77 -2.66
C LEU A 184 6.70 -13.19 -3.32
N GLY A 185 7.83 -13.01 -2.65
CA GLY A 185 9.14 -13.40 -3.15
C GLY A 185 9.33 -14.92 -3.28
N GLU A 186 10.47 -15.32 -3.83
CA GLU A 186 10.82 -16.71 -4.17
C GLU A 186 11.35 -17.54 -2.98
N ASN A 187 10.97 -17.18 -1.74
CA ASN A 187 11.52 -17.77 -0.51
C ASN A 187 10.82 -19.05 -0.05
#